data_AF-A0A7S1KHQ2-F1
#
_entry.id   AF-A0A7S1KHQ2-F1
#
_cell.length_a   1.000
_cell.length_b   1.000
_cell.length_c   1.000
_cell.angle_alpha   90.00
_cell.angle_beta   90.00
_cell.angle_gamma   90.00
#
_symmetry.space_group_name_H-M   'P 1'
#
loop_
_entity.id
_entity.type
_entity.pdbx_description
1 polymer ?
#
loop_
_entity_poly.entity_id
_entity_poly.type
_entity_poly.pdbx_seq_one_letter_code
_entity_poly.pdbx_strand_id
1 'polypeptide(L)'
;ASVVSGRVSAAAAAAATRGGVKKEEKDDVPRFKTVELSSLTNDDIVAIFMQDARLTNLVDTARTEEWDGETFAEVLETDKMNVQKAINEVLGNRITTGKVARIVRWLKRIDPNAVQVPLST
;
A
#
# COMPACT_ATOMS: atom_id res chain seq x y z
N ALA A 1 -12.47 -37.81 -62.07
CA ALA A 1 -11.22 -38.09 -61.33
C ALA A 1 -10.31 -36.85 -61.39
N SER A 2 -9.46 -36.73 -60.37
CA SER A 2 -8.38 -35.75 -60.16
C SER A 2 -8.70 -34.52 -59.30
N VAL A 3 -8.20 -34.63 -58.07
CA VAL A 3 -8.06 -33.64 -57.00
C VAL A 3 -6.75 -32.86 -57.18
N VAL A 4 -6.71 -31.57 -56.84
CA VAL A 4 -5.50 -30.86 -56.38
C VAL A 4 -5.96 -29.65 -55.54
N SER A 5 -5.89 -29.72 -54.21
CA SER A 5 -4.77 -29.37 -53.30
C SER A 5 -4.34 -27.90 -53.32
N GLY A 6 -4.82 -27.18 -52.28
CA GLY A 6 -4.03 -26.29 -51.44
C GLY A 6 -3.51 -24.95 -52.00
N ARG A 7 -3.94 -23.85 -51.37
CA ARG A 7 -3.05 -22.96 -50.58
C ARG A 7 -3.86 -21.82 -49.91
N VAL A 8 -3.62 -21.66 -48.62
CA VAL A 8 -4.07 -20.57 -47.75
C VAL A 8 -3.05 -19.44 -47.85
N SER A 9 -3.50 -18.18 -47.98
CA SER A 9 -3.06 -17.05 -47.13
C SER A 9 -3.61 -15.68 -47.60
N ALA A 10 -4.29 -15.04 -46.64
CA ALA A 10 -4.14 -13.65 -46.19
C ALA A 10 -4.26 -12.47 -47.17
N ALA A 11 -5.33 -11.69 -47.00
CA ALA A 11 -5.48 -10.23 -47.19
C ALA A 11 -6.99 -9.91 -47.06
N ALA A 12 -7.51 -8.83 -46.47
CA ALA A 12 -6.96 -7.63 -45.87
C ALA A 12 -8.06 -6.93 -45.03
N ALA A 13 -7.61 -6.18 -44.02
CA ALA A 13 -8.07 -4.84 -43.62
C ALA A 13 -9.56 -4.59 -43.27
N ALA A 14 -9.82 -4.45 -41.98
CA ALA A 14 -10.64 -3.35 -41.44
C ALA A 14 -10.06 -2.98 -40.06
N ALA A 15 -9.23 -1.94 -39.99
CA ALA A 15 -9.65 -0.60 -39.57
C ALA A 15 -10.18 -0.56 -38.13
N ALA A 16 -9.27 -0.39 -37.18
CA ALA A 16 -9.57 0.26 -35.91
C ALA A 16 -8.38 1.15 -35.56
N THR A 17 -8.52 2.41 -35.95
CA THR A 17 -7.72 3.54 -35.49
C THR A 17 -7.73 3.56 -33.96
N ARG A 18 -6.70 3.01 -33.32
CA ARG A 18 -6.42 3.32 -31.92
C ARG A 18 -5.79 4.70 -31.89
N GLY A 19 -6.63 5.65 -31.53
CA GLY A 19 -6.27 7.04 -31.29
C GLY A 19 -5.03 7.11 -30.40
N GLY A 20 -4.17 8.05 -30.75
CA GLY A 20 -3.06 8.44 -29.92
C GLY A 20 -3.55 8.85 -28.54
N VAL A 21 -2.94 8.26 -27.53
CA VAL A 21 -2.71 8.95 -26.26
C VAL A 21 -1.21 9.03 -26.11
N LYS A 22 -0.73 10.22 -26.43
CA LYS A 22 0.58 10.77 -26.07
C LYS A 22 0.71 10.59 -24.56
N LYS A 23 1.39 9.52 -24.12
CA LYS A 23 1.81 9.41 -22.73
C LYS A 23 2.90 10.44 -22.55
N GLU A 24 2.58 11.49 -21.81
CA GLU A 24 3.59 12.30 -21.13
C GLU A 24 4.45 11.32 -20.31
N GLU A 25 5.62 11.02 -20.83
CA GLU A 25 6.76 10.54 -20.06
C GLU A 25 7.22 11.76 -19.25
N LYS A 26 6.49 12.07 -18.17
CA LYS A 26 7.13 12.62 -16.99
C LYS A 26 7.74 11.41 -16.31
N ASP A 27 9.01 11.49 -15.93
CA ASP A 27 9.72 10.52 -15.11
C ASP A 27 8.85 10.01 -13.96
N ASP A 28 8.03 8.99 -14.21
CA ASP A 28 7.18 8.33 -13.23
C ASP A 28 8.07 7.31 -12.53
N VAL A 29 9.16 7.80 -11.92
CA VAL A 29 9.85 7.05 -10.89
C VAL A 29 8.78 6.85 -9.83
N PRO A 30 8.29 5.62 -9.61
CA PRO A 30 7.27 5.40 -8.61
C PRO A 30 7.84 5.93 -7.30
N ARG A 31 7.20 6.97 -6.75
CA ARG A 31 7.61 7.56 -5.47
C ARG A 31 7.08 6.74 -4.30
N PHE A 32 6.14 5.83 -4.58
CA PHE A 32 5.46 5.02 -3.60
C PHE A 32 5.26 3.60 -4.13
N LYS A 33 5.46 2.60 -3.28
CA LYS A 33 5.01 1.22 -3.50
C LYS A 33 3.69 1.02 -2.76
N THR A 34 2.77 0.27 -3.38
CA THR A 34 1.55 -0.17 -2.69
C THR A 34 1.81 -1.57 -2.16
N VAL A 35 1.63 -1.75 -0.86
CA VAL A 35 1.80 -3.04 -0.18
C VAL A 35 0.69 -3.23 0.83
N GLU A 36 0.45 -4.48 1.20
CA GLU A 36 -0.46 -4.80 2.29
C GLU A 36 0.14 -4.34 3.62
N LEU A 37 -0.72 -3.90 4.54
CA LEU A 37 -0.34 -3.45 5.87
C LEU A 37 0.43 -4.53 6.60
N SER A 38 -0.03 -5.80 6.56
CA SER A 38 0.64 -6.95 7.17
C SER A 38 2.07 -7.17 6.66
N SER A 39 2.35 -6.76 5.42
CA SER A 39 3.67 -6.90 4.78
C SER A 39 4.60 -5.71 5.03
N LEU A 40 4.15 -4.71 5.81
CA LEU A 40 5.00 -3.56 6.13
C LEU A 40 6.09 -3.95 7.11
N THR A 41 7.31 -3.55 6.78
CA THR A 41 8.44 -3.62 7.71
C THR A 41 8.44 -2.42 8.66
N ASN A 42 9.22 -2.50 9.73
CA ASN A 42 9.41 -1.37 10.65
C ASN A 42 9.90 -0.11 9.92
N ASP A 43 10.87 -0.26 9.03
CA ASP A 43 11.38 0.86 8.21
C ASP A 43 10.31 1.45 7.29
N ASP A 44 9.44 0.63 6.70
CA ASP A 44 8.32 1.11 5.87
C ASP A 44 7.33 1.95 6.70
N ILE A 45 6.96 1.48 7.90
CA ILE A 45 6.09 2.20 8.84
C ILE A 45 6.72 3.53 9.26
N VAL A 46 8.01 3.50 9.58
CA VAL A 46 8.77 4.70 9.92
C VAL A 46 8.78 5.68 8.75
N ALA A 47 9.01 5.22 7.52
CA ALA A 47 9.00 6.06 6.34
C ALA A 47 7.63 6.71 6.10
N ILE A 48 6.53 5.97 6.32
CA ILE A 48 5.16 6.51 6.28
C ILE A 48 4.96 7.57 7.36
N PHE A 49 5.40 7.30 8.60
CA PHE A 49 5.24 8.22 9.71
C PHE A 49 6.10 9.48 9.58
N MET A 50 7.26 9.38 8.93
CA MET A 50 8.10 10.52 8.61
C MET A 50 7.44 11.47 7.60
N GLN A 51 6.59 10.95 6.69
CA GLN A 51 5.86 11.81 5.76
C GLN A 51 4.70 12.59 6.40
N ASP A 52 4.01 12.01 7.39
CA ASP A 52 2.92 12.72 8.08
C ASP A 52 3.46 13.45 9.31
N ALA A 53 3.49 14.79 9.25
CA ALA A 53 3.89 15.66 10.36
C ALA A 53 3.19 15.34 11.71
N ARG A 54 2.01 14.73 11.67
CA ARG A 54 1.24 14.33 12.86
C ARG A 54 1.71 13.02 13.47
N LEU A 55 2.35 12.17 12.67
CA LEU A 55 2.87 10.85 13.02
C LEU A 55 4.39 10.87 13.20
N THR A 56 5.09 11.96 12.84
CA THR A 56 6.55 12.05 12.99
C THR A 56 7.00 11.84 14.44
N ASN A 57 6.21 12.27 15.43
CA ASN A 57 6.49 12.03 16.86
C ASN A 57 6.31 10.55 17.28
N LEU A 58 5.71 9.73 16.43
CA LEU A 58 5.59 8.29 16.60
C LEU A 58 6.76 7.53 15.95
N VAL A 59 7.60 8.19 15.13
CA VAL A 59 8.74 7.53 14.47
C VAL A 59 9.71 6.93 15.48
N ASP A 60 10.11 7.71 16.50
CA ASP A 60 10.99 7.21 17.56
C ASP A 60 10.36 6.02 18.30
N THR A 61 9.04 6.07 18.47
CA THR A 61 8.29 5.03 19.17
C THR A 61 8.18 3.77 18.32
N ALA A 62 7.87 3.91 17.03
CA ALA A 62 7.83 2.82 16.07
C ALA A 62 9.20 2.14 15.95
N ARG A 63 10.30 2.92 15.91
CA ARG A 63 11.67 2.38 15.91
C ARG A 63 12.02 1.66 17.22
N THR A 64 11.63 2.21 18.36
CA THR A 64 11.96 1.63 19.68
C THR A 64 11.18 0.35 19.96
N GLU A 65 9.91 0.33 19.57
CA GLU A 65 9.01 -0.80 19.81
C GLU A 65 9.01 -1.82 18.68
N GLU A 66 9.83 -1.60 17.64
CA GLU A 66 9.94 -2.46 16.45
C GLU A 66 8.57 -2.84 15.85
N TRP A 67 7.68 -1.86 15.71
CA TRP A 67 6.36 -2.08 15.13
C TRP A 67 6.46 -2.60 13.71
N ASP A 68 5.73 -3.68 13.45
CA ASP A 68 5.61 -4.29 12.15
C ASP A 68 4.17 -4.20 11.64
N GLY A 69 4.06 -4.43 10.34
CA GLY A 69 2.81 -4.41 9.62
C GLY A 69 1.80 -5.44 10.13
N GLU A 70 2.30 -6.60 10.55
CA GLU A 70 1.52 -7.71 11.09
C GLU A 70 0.82 -7.30 12.39
N THR A 71 1.53 -6.66 13.33
CA THR A 71 0.91 -6.13 14.56
C THR A 71 -0.24 -5.17 14.24
N PHE A 72 -0.09 -4.30 13.24
CA PHE A 72 -1.17 -3.40 12.84
C PHE A 72 -2.31 -4.10 12.11
N ALA A 73 -2.03 -5.16 11.35
CA ALA A 73 -3.02 -5.97 10.69
C ALA A 73 -3.86 -6.75 11.70
N GLU A 74 -3.22 -7.40 12.68
CA GLU A 74 -3.89 -8.13 13.77
C GLU A 74 -4.83 -7.20 14.56
N VAL A 75 -4.38 -5.97 14.83
CA VAL A 75 -5.21 -4.92 15.45
C VAL A 75 -6.46 -4.58 14.62
N LEU A 76 -6.33 -4.55 13.28
CA LEU A 76 -7.45 -4.25 12.39
C LEU A 76 -8.39 -5.44 12.20
N GLU A 77 -7.88 -6.67 12.32
CA GLU A 77 -8.65 -7.91 12.26
C GLU A 77 -9.42 -8.19 13.56
N THR A 78 -8.83 -7.87 14.71
CA THR A 78 -9.34 -8.25 16.04
C THR A 78 -10.77 -7.77 16.32
N ASP A 79 -11.14 -6.56 15.91
CA ASP A 79 -12.55 -6.13 15.79
C ASP A 79 -12.56 -4.71 15.22
N LYS A 80 -13.00 -4.51 13.97
CA LYS A 80 -12.98 -3.18 13.32
C LYS A 80 -13.74 -2.11 14.13
N MET A 81 -14.65 -2.50 15.03
CA MET A 81 -15.38 -1.58 15.91
C MET A 81 -14.55 -1.10 17.10
N ASN A 82 -13.54 -1.87 17.55
CA ASN A 82 -12.76 -1.60 18.76
C ASN A 82 -11.24 -1.56 18.52
N VAL A 83 -10.79 -1.13 17.33
CA VAL A 83 -9.37 -0.88 17.00
C VAL A 83 -8.63 -0.11 18.10
N GLN A 84 -9.28 0.84 18.77
CA GLN A 84 -8.65 1.58 19.88
C GLN A 84 -8.34 0.69 21.10
N LYS A 85 -9.21 -0.25 21.44
CA LYS A 85 -8.98 -1.21 22.53
C LYS A 85 -7.87 -2.17 22.15
N ALA A 86 -7.88 -2.71 20.92
CA ALA A 86 -6.84 -3.59 20.42
C ALA A 86 -5.46 -2.91 20.43
N ILE A 87 -5.35 -1.69 19.91
CA ILE A 87 -4.09 -0.92 20.00
C ILE A 87 -3.72 -0.63 21.44
N ASN A 88 -4.69 -0.37 22.34
CA ASN A 88 -4.37 -0.15 23.75
C ASN A 88 -3.95 -1.44 24.47
N GLU A 89 -4.41 -2.61 24.05
CA GLU A 89 -3.95 -3.90 24.60
C GLU A 89 -2.54 -4.22 24.09
N VAL A 90 -2.27 -3.97 22.82
CA VAL A 90 -0.96 -4.22 22.17
C VAL A 90 0.08 -3.17 22.58
N LEU A 91 -0.30 -1.89 22.59
CA LEU A 91 0.60 -0.73 22.76
C LEU A 91 0.33 0.09 24.02
N GLY A 92 -0.82 -0.05 24.69
CA GLY A 92 -1.25 0.89 25.75
C GLY A 92 -0.40 0.84 27.03
N ASN A 93 0.36 -0.23 27.26
CA ASN A 93 1.38 -0.28 28.32
C ASN A 93 2.72 0.34 27.91
N ARG A 94 2.89 0.61 26.61
CA ARG A 94 4.18 0.98 26.00
C ARG A 94 4.20 2.43 25.52
N ILE A 95 3.04 3.00 25.22
CA ILE A 95 2.91 4.36 24.70
C ILE A 95 1.80 5.14 25.39
N THR A 96 1.90 6.47 25.39
CA THR A 96 0.86 7.34 25.96
C THR A 96 -0.44 7.27 25.18
N THR A 97 -1.59 7.41 25.86
CA THR A 97 -2.92 7.35 25.25
C THR A 97 -3.11 8.34 24.08
N GLY A 98 -2.44 9.50 24.13
CA GLY A 98 -2.45 10.47 23.02
C GLY A 98 -1.79 9.96 21.74
N LYS A 99 -0.76 9.12 21.86
CA LYS A 99 -0.10 8.44 20.73
C LYS A 99 -0.97 7.33 20.16
N VAL A 100 -1.57 6.51 21.03
CA VAL A 100 -2.57 5.47 20.64
C VAL A 100 -3.66 6.10 19.76
N ALA A 101 -4.27 7.20 20.21
CA ALA A 101 -5.34 7.86 19.46
C ALA A 101 -4.90 8.35 18.07
N ARG A 102 -3.62 8.73 17.89
CA ARG A 102 -3.08 9.12 16.58
C ARG A 102 -2.91 7.94 15.65
N ILE A 103 -2.40 6.82 16.16
CA ILE A 103 -2.24 5.56 15.40
C ILE A 103 -3.61 5.04 14.96
N VAL A 104 -4.59 4.97 15.87
CA VAL A 104 -5.97 4.58 15.54
C VAL A 104 -6.54 5.46 14.44
N ARG A 105 -6.33 6.78 14.52
CA ARG A 105 -6.82 7.73 13.51
C ARG A 105 -6.10 7.57 12.17
N TRP A 106 -4.84 7.17 12.16
CA TRP A 106 -4.11 6.84 10.94
C TRP A 106 -4.63 5.54 10.32
N LEU A 107 -4.74 4.46 11.10
CA LEU A 107 -5.28 3.17 10.64
C LEU A 107 -6.69 3.28 10.07
N LYS A 108 -7.55 4.11 10.66
CA LYS A 108 -8.91 4.38 10.14
C LYS A 108 -8.94 5.12 8.79
N ARG A 109 -7.82 5.72 8.36
CA ARG A 109 -7.72 6.51 7.13
C ARG A 109 -7.01 5.79 6.00
N ILE A 110 -6.24 4.75 6.29
CA ILE A 110 -5.52 3.98 5.28
C ILE A 110 -6.33 2.74 4.87
N ASP A 111 -6.08 2.26 3.66
CA ASP A 111 -6.56 0.95 3.23
C ASP A 111 -5.55 -0.11 3.67
N PRO A 112 -5.93 -1.07 4.53
CA PRO A 112 -5.01 -2.10 5.00
C PRO A 112 -4.50 -3.02 3.88
N ASN A 113 -5.20 -3.13 2.75
CA ASN A 113 -4.73 -3.97 1.63
C ASN A 113 -3.91 -3.16 0.61
N ALA A 114 -3.91 -1.83 0.73
CA ALA A 114 -3.28 -0.92 -0.22
C ALA A 114 -2.63 0.28 0.49
N VAL A 115 -1.64 -0.01 1.34
CA VAL A 115 -0.86 1.02 2.03
C VAL A 115 0.21 1.56 1.09
N GLN A 116 0.23 2.88 0.91
CA GLN A 116 1.26 3.56 0.14
C GLN A 116 2.49 3.81 1.01
N VAL A 117 3.57 3.12 0.69
CA VAL A 117 4.88 3.30 1.34
C VAL A 117 5.77 4.11 0.41
N PRO A 118 6.39 5.21 0.88
CA PRO A 118 7.36 5.93 0.07
C PRO A 118 8.56 5.04 -0.26
N LEU A 119 8.95 5.05 -1.53
CA LEU A 119 10.18 4.40 -1.97
C LEU A 119 11.35 5.26 -1.52
N SER A 120 12.09 4.80 -0.51
CA SER A 120 13.36 5.42 -0.11
C SER A 120 14.29 5.40 -1.33
N THR A 121 14.50 6.58 -1.90
CA THR A 121 15.45 6.85 -2.98
C THR A 121 16.87 6.84 -2.45
#